data_AF-A0A951S6L3-F1
#
_entry.id   AF-A0A951S6L3-F1
#
_cell.length_a   1.000
_cell.length_b   1.000
_cell.length_c   1.000
_cell.angle_alpha   90.00
_cell.angle_beta   90.00
_cell.angle_gamma   90.00
#
_symmetry.space_group_name_H-M   'P 1'
#
loop_
_entity.id
_entity.type
_entity.pdbx_description
1 polymer ?
#
loop_
_entity_poly.entity_id
_entity_poly.type
_entity_poly.pdbx_seq_one_letter_code
_entity_poly.pdbx_strand_id
1 'polypeptide(L)' 'PYVLHFDGEKNIGFYNITTDSLMETNLLNSPEIAQIKDSLSYSLKGIIQNYNYRLIKNQTN' A
#
# COMPACT_ATOMS: atom_id res chain seq x y z
N PRO A 1 -7.09 7.39 9.37
CA PRO A 1 -6.33 6.22 8.90
C PRO A 1 -6.48 6.04 7.39
N TYR A 2 -5.44 5.56 6.71
CA TYR A 2 -5.44 5.35 5.27
C TYR A 2 -5.25 3.88 4.93
N VAL A 3 -5.89 3.43 3.85
CA VAL A 3 -5.76 2.07 3.31
C VAL A 3 -5.31 2.16 1.86
N LEU A 4 -4.28 1.39 1.51
CA LEU A 4 -3.77 1.25 0.15
C LEU A 4 -4.04 -0.18 -0.34
N HIS A 5 -4.77 -0.30 -1.45
CA HIS A 5 -5.00 -1.59 -2.12
C HIS A 5 -3.97 -1.77 -3.23
N PHE A 6 -3.35 -2.96 -3.25
CA PHE A 6 -2.30 -3.34 -4.18
C PHE A 6 -2.61 -4.73 -4.75
N ASP A 7 -2.51 -4.90 -6.07
CA ASP A 7 -2.86 -6.15 -6.77
C ASP A 7 -1.68 -7.11 -6.96
N GLY A 8 -0.47 -6.73 -6.54
CA GLY A 8 0.77 -7.46 -6.80
C GLY A 8 1.71 -6.73 -7.76
N GLU A 9 1.18 -5.83 -8.59
CA GLU A 9 1.95 -5.06 -9.58
C GLU A 9 1.83 -3.56 -9.36
N LYS A 10 0.62 -3.07 -9.07
CA LYS A 10 0.30 -1.65 -8.95
C LYS A 10 -0.72 -1.37 -7.84
N ASN A 11 -0.74 -0.11 -7.44
CA ASN A 11 -1.76 0.40 -6.54
C ASN A 11 -3.08 0.50 -7.32
N ILE A 12 -4.15 -0.07 -6.78
CA ILE A 12 -5.48 -0.11 -7.41
C ILE A 12 -6.52 0.74 -6.66
N GLY A 13 -6.23 1.12 -5.42
CA GLY A 13 -7.12 1.97 -4.64
C GLY A 13 -6.43 2.60 -3.45
N PHE A 14 -6.87 3.79 -3.06
CA PHE A 14 -6.37 4.49 -1.89
C PHE A 14 -7.50 5.25 -1.20
N TYR A 15 -7.70 5.02 0.09
CA TYR A 15 -8.91 5.46 0.80
C TYR A 15 -8.59 6.03 2.18
N ASN A 16 -9.37 7.03 2.60
CA ASN A 16 -9.37 7.54 3.96
C ASN A 16 -10.56 6.96 4.73
N ILE A 17 -10.35 5.85 5.43
CA ILE A 17 -11.42 5.15 6.17
C ILE A 17 -11.96 5.93 7.38
N THR A 18 -11.36 7.08 7.71
CA THR A 18 -11.86 7.98 8.75
C THR A 18 -13.08 8.76 8.27
N THR A 19 -13.05 9.19 7.01
CA THR A 19 -14.07 10.04 6.38
C THR A 19 -14.94 9.25 5.40
N ASP A 20 -14.45 8.12 4.92
CA ASP A 20 -15.07 7.26 3.92
C ASP A 20 -14.86 5.80 4.33
N SER A 21 -15.63 5.36 5.33
CA SER A 21 -15.52 4.01 5.89
C SER A 21 -15.92 2.91 4.91
N LEU A 22 -16.75 3.23 3.92
CA LEU A 22 -17.20 2.32 2.87
C LEU A 22 -16.25 2.28 1.66
N MET A 23 -15.19 3.10 1.66
CA MET A 23 -14.19 3.17 0.58
C MET A 23 -14.81 3.50 -0.78
N GLU A 24 -15.81 4.38 -0.81
CA GLU A 24 -16.52 4.78 -2.03
C GLU A 24 -15.69 5.77 -2.87
N THR A 25 -14.86 6.59 -2.22
CA THR A 25 -14.07 7.65 -2.84
C THR A 25 -12.61 7.23 -2.99
N ASN A 26 -12.24 6.81 -4.20
CA ASN A 26 -10.85 6.45 -4.50
C ASN A 26 -9.98 7.71 -4.67
N LEU A 27 -9.02 7.87 -3.76
CA LEU A 27 -8.07 8.97 -3.73
C LEU A 27 -6.78 8.68 -4.50
N LEU A 28 -6.64 7.55 -5.20
CA LEU A 28 -5.37 7.10 -5.80
C LEU A 28 -4.62 8.17 -6.62
N ASN A 29 -5.37 9.04 -7.30
CA ASN A 29 -4.85 10.10 -8.18
C ASN A 29 -4.92 11.50 -7.55
N SER A 30 -5.30 11.63 -6.27
CA SER A 30 -5.39 12.92 -5.60
C SER A 30 -3.98 13.45 -5.26
N PRO A 31 -3.61 14.65 -5.74
CA PRO A 31 -2.28 15.22 -5.52
C PRO A 31 -2.04 15.61 -4.06
N GLU A 32 -3.09 16.01 -3.33
CA GLU A 32 -2.98 16.50 -1.93
C GLU A 32 -2.47 15.44 -0.96
N ILE A 33 -2.66 14.17 -1.30
CA ILE A 33 -2.38 13.00 -0.47
C ILE A 33 -1.35 12.07 -1.13
N ALA A 34 -0.70 12.53 -2.20
CA ALA A 34 0.31 11.79 -2.95
C ALA A 34 1.47 11.33 -2.06
N GLN A 35 1.96 12.20 -1.17
CA GLN A 35 3.06 11.85 -0.25
C GLN A 35 2.71 10.70 0.70
N ILE A 36 1.47 10.68 1.21
CA ILE A 36 1.01 9.62 2.11
C ILE A 36 0.90 8.30 1.35
N LYS A 37 0.32 8.33 0.16
CA LYS A 37 0.21 7.17 -0.73
C LYS A 37 1.60 6.62 -1.09
N ASP A 38 2.55 7.48 -1.43
CA ASP A 38 3.89 7.07 -1.83
C ASP A 38 4.67 6.48 -0.66
N SER A 39 4.53 7.03 0.55
CA SER A 39 5.12 6.47 1.77
C SER A 39 4.59 5.07 2.10
N LEU A 40 3.27 4.87 2.00
CA LEU A 40 2.65 3.55 2.17
C LEU A 40 3.10 2.58 1.08
N SER A 41 3.19 3.03 -0.16
CA SER A 41 3.67 2.22 -1.28
C SER A 41 5.12 1.78 -1.09
N TYR A 42 5.98 2.67 -0.60
CA TYR A 42 7.38 2.36 -0.30
C TYR A 42 7.49 1.31 0.80
N SER A 43 6.74 1.49 1.88
CA SER A 43 6.69 0.54 3.01
C SER A 43 6.20 -0.84 2.57
N LEU A 44 5.11 -0.88 1.78
CA LEU A 44 4.57 -2.11 1.21
C LEU A 44 5.61 -2.84 0.35
N LYS A 45 6.28 -2.13 -0.56
CA LYS A 45 7.35 -2.70 -1.39
C LYS A 45 8.49 -3.24 -0.54
N GLY A 46 8.89 -2.53 0.52
CA GLY A 46 9.90 -3.01 1.48
C GLY A 46 9.50 -4.31 2.16
N ILE A 47 8.24 -4.44 2.59
CA ILE A 47 7.71 -5.68 3.20
C ILE A 47 7.77 -6.84 2.20
N ILE A 48 7.31 -6.63 0.96
CA ILE A 48 7.33 -7.65 -0.10
C ILE A 48 8.77 -8.06 -0.43
N GLN A 49 9.68 -7.10 -0.58
CA GLN A 49 11.09 -7.36 -0.85
C GLN A 49 11.74 -8.14 0.29
N ASN A 50 11.47 -7.78 1.55
CA ASN A 50 11.98 -8.49 2.71
C ASN A 50 11.44 -9.93 2.78
N TYR A 51 10.14 -10.12 2.56
CA TYR A 51 9.52 -11.44 2.49
C TYR A 51 10.16 -12.30 1.39
N ASN A 52 10.27 -11.77 0.17
CA ASN A 52 10.89 -12.48 -0.96
C ASN A 52 12.36 -12.84 -0.67
N TYR A 53 13.11 -11.91 -0.07
CA TYR A 53 14.48 -12.17 0.34
C TYR A 53 14.57 -13.34 1.33
N ARG A 54 13.74 -13.34 2.37
CA ARG A 54 13.68 -14.41 3.37
C ARG A 54 13.30 -15.74 2.74
N LEU A 55 12.33 -15.75 1.83
CA LEU A 55 11.90 -16.95 1.12
C LEU A 55 13.03 -17.54 0.27
N ILE A 56 13.71 -16.71 -0.53
CA ILE A 56 14.84 -17.15 -1.37
C ILE A 56 16.00 -17.68 -0.51
N LYS A 57 16.20 -17.12 0.69
CA LYS A 57 17.25 -17.53 1.63
C LYS A 57 16.85 -18.65 2.58
N ASN A 58 15.64 -19.21 2.47
CA ASN A 58 15.08 -20.19 3.41
C ASN A 58 15.15 -19.72 4.88
N GLN A 59 14.95 -18.42 5.12
CA GLN A 59 14.92 -17.79 6.44
C GLN A 59 13.48 -17.59 6.92
N THR A 60 12.67 -18.65 6.81
CA THR A 60 11.23 -18.63 7.13
C THR A 60 10.93 -18.86 8.61
N ASN A 61 11.95 -18.84 9.48
CA ASN A 61 11.81 -18.95 10.94
C ASN A 61 10.81 -17.95 11.52
#